data_AF-M5G709-F1
#
_entry.id   AF-M5G709-F1
#
_cell.length_a   1.000
_cell.length_b   1.000
_cell.length_c   1.000
_cell.angle_alpha   90.00
_cell.angle_beta   90.00
_cell.angle_gamma   90.00
#
_symmetry.space_group_name_H-M   'P 1'
#
loop_
_entity.id
_entity.type
_entity.pdbx_description
1 polymer ?
#
loop_
_entity_poly.entity_id
_entity_poly.type
_entity_poly.pdbx_seq_one_letter_code
_entity_poly.pdbx_strand_id
1 'polypeptide(L)'
;MSPPLKLEHPHPFTLEQASLLPFATLTAEIARVQNSIVHLQRSQVVLREALEGERDEVLEQAVEENERAISAQEERIMLLHRAIEEKGGAGNGHY
;
A
#
# COMPACT_ATOMS: atom_id res chain seq x y z
N MET A 1 11.16 -3.82 17.79
CA MET A 1 10.58 -4.59 16.68
C MET A 1 9.16 -4.12 16.46
N SER A 2 8.88 -3.42 15.36
CA SER A 2 7.50 -3.15 14.97
C SER A 2 6.88 -4.46 14.47
N PRO A 3 5.63 -4.79 14.86
CA PRO A 3 4.99 -6.01 14.39
C PRO A 3 4.86 -5.98 12.87
N PRO A 4 4.85 -7.15 12.20
CA PRO A 4 4.59 -7.22 10.77
C PRO A 4 3.21 -6.59 10.51
N LEU A 5 3.17 -5.63 9.58
CA LEU A 5 1.93 -5.00 9.15
C LEU A 5 1.03 -6.08 8.54
N LYS A 6 0.07 -6.53 9.32
CA LYS A 6 -0.91 -7.51 8.86
C LYS A 6 -1.81 -6.80 7.85
N LEU A 7 -1.72 -7.20 6.58
CA LEU A 7 -2.60 -6.69 5.55
C LEU A 7 -4.02 -7.21 5.83
N GLU A 8 -4.99 -6.31 5.99
CA GLU A 8 -6.39 -6.70 6.19
C GLU A 8 -7.02 -7.33 4.94
N HIS A 9 -6.46 -7.05 3.77
CA HIS A 9 -6.85 -7.65 2.50
C HIS A 9 -5.62 -8.22 1.78
N PRO A 10 -5.68 -9.48 1.32
CA PRO A 10 -4.60 -10.09 0.55
C PRO A 10 -4.51 -9.45 -0.84
N HIS A 11 -3.31 -9.41 -1.41
CA HIS A 11 -3.14 -9.10 -2.82
C HIS A 11 -3.36 -10.36 -3.67
N PRO A 12 -4.00 -10.25 -4.85
CA PRO A 12 -4.49 -9.02 -5.47
C PRO A 12 -5.80 -8.51 -4.84
N PHE A 13 -5.91 -7.19 -4.66
CA PHE A 13 -7.12 -6.49 -4.21
C PHE A 13 -7.76 -5.82 -5.43
N THR A 14 -9.07 -5.97 -5.64
CA THR A 14 -9.75 -5.48 -6.86
C THR A 14 -10.60 -4.23 -6.61
N LEU A 15 -10.89 -3.48 -7.68
CA LEU A 15 -11.82 -2.34 -7.61
C LEU A 15 -13.23 -2.78 -7.17
N GLU A 16 -13.70 -3.94 -7.64
CA GLU A 16 -15.00 -4.50 -7.28
C GLU A 16 -15.09 -4.81 -5.79
N GLN A 17 -14.01 -5.30 -5.18
CA GLN A 17 -13.95 -5.50 -3.73
C GLN A 17 -13.96 -4.15 -3.00
N ALA A 18 -13.20 -3.17 -3.49
CA ALA A 18 -13.14 -1.84 -2.89
C ALA A 18 -14.50 -1.11 -2.94
N SER A 19 -15.24 -1.23 -4.05
CA SER A 19 -16.53 -0.56 -4.23
C SER A 19 -17.63 -1.08 -3.29
N LEU A 20 -17.45 -2.26 -2.69
CA LEU A 20 -18.36 -2.80 -1.67
C LEU A 20 -18.09 -2.25 -0.25
N LEU A 21 -16.92 -1.66 -0.01
CA LEU A 21 -16.54 -1.18 1.32
C LEU A 21 -17.24 0.15 1.69
N PRO A 22 -17.55 0.39 2.97
CA PRO A 22 -18.00 1.71 3.44
C PRO A 22 -16.96 2.80 3.19
N PHE A 23 -17.40 4.05 2.99
CA PHE A 23 -16.48 5.19 2.79
C PHE A 23 -15.47 5.35 3.93
N ALA A 24 -15.92 5.21 5.18
CA ALA A 24 -15.05 5.25 6.36
C ALA A 24 -14.02 4.12 6.38
N THR A 25 -14.37 2.94 5.86
CA THR A 25 -13.43 1.83 5.70
C THR A 25 -12.41 2.17 4.63
N LEU A 26 -12.82 2.66 3.45
CA LEU A 26 -11.91 3.04 2.37
C LEU A 26 -10.86 4.09 2.81
N THR A 27 -11.27 5.12 3.55
CA THR A 27 -10.35 6.15 4.03
C THR A 27 -9.38 5.62 5.11
N ALA A 28 -9.86 4.75 6.02
CA ALA A 28 -9.01 4.08 7.00
C ALA A 28 -7.99 3.13 6.33
N GLU A 29 -8.42 2.40 5.30
CA GLU A 29 -7.55 1.54 4.51
C GLU A 29 -6.44 2.35 3.83
N ILE A 30 -6.76 3.50 3.22
CA ILE A 30 -5.77 4.39 2.61
C ILE A 30 -4.73 4.84 3.64
N ALA A 31 -5.16 5.33 4.80
CA ALA A 31 -4.25 5.78 5.85
C ALA A 31 -3.33 4.66 6.33
N ARG A 32 -3.84 3.44 6.50
CA ARG A 32 -3.01 2.29 6.91
C ARG A 32 -2.01 1.90 5.82
N VAL A 33 -2.43 1.90 4.55
CA VAL A 33 -1.53 1.57 3.43
C VAL A 33 -0.44 2.62 3.28
N GLN A 34 -0.77 3.91 3.40
CA GLN A 34 0.21 5.00 3.42
C GLN A 34 1.24 4.84 4.55
N ASN A 35 0.79 4.52 5.77
CA ASN A 35 1.71 4.22 6.87
C ASN A 35 2.62 3.03 6.55
N SER A 36 2.09 2.00 5.90
CA SER A 36 2.87 0.84 5.48
C SER A 36 3.96 1.19 4.47
N ILE A 37 3.62 2.03 3.47
CA ILE A 37 4.59 2.56 2.49
C ILE A 37 5.69 3.35 3.19
N VAL A 38 5.35 4.22 4.15
CA VAL A 38 6.36 4.98 4.92
C VAL A 38 7.34 4.05 5.65
N HIS A 39 6.84 2.96 6.23
CA HIS A 39 7.71 1.97 6.88
C HIS A 39 8.61 1.24 5.87
N LEU A 40 8.07 0.82 4.73
CA LEU A 40 8.83 0.17 3.67
C LEU A 40 9.91 1.11 3.10
N GLN A 41 9.57 2.38 2.83
CA GLN A 41 10.52 3.38 2.35
C GLN A 41 11.66 3.63 3.35
N ARG A 42 11.35 3.69 4.66
CA ARG A 42 12.39 3.80 5.69
C ARG A 42 13.31 2.58 5.69
N SER A 43 12.75 1.37 5.58
CA SER A 43 13.55 0.15 5.45
C SER A 43 14.40 0.17 4.19
N GLN A 44 13.88 0.69 3.08
CA GLN A 44 14.57 0.76 1.80
C GLN A 44 15.81 1.65 1.87
N VAL A 45 15.72 2.80 2.54
CA VAL A 45 16.87 3.69 2.77
C VAL A 45 17.96 2.94 3.54
N VAL A 46 17.60 2.30 4.66
CA VAL A 46 18.56 1.57 5.50
C VAL A 46 19.23 0.40 4.74
N LEU A 47 18.47 -0.36 3.95
CA LEU A 47 19.03 -1.46 3.17
C LEU A 47 19.98 -0.98 2.07
N ARG A 48 19.64 0.13 1.41
CA ARG A 48 20.49 0.73 0.37
C ARG A 48 21.78 1.31 0.96
N GLU A 49 21.71 1.97 2.11
CA GLU A 49 22.89 2.43 2.85
C GLU A 49 23.80 1.26 3.24
N ALA A 50 23.24 0.13 3.67
CA ALA A 50 24.02 -1.06 4.00
C ALA A 50 24.77 -1.66 2.78
N LEU A 51 24.16 -1.59 1.58
CA LEU A 51 24.74 -2.06 0.33
C LEU A 51 25.86 -1.16 -0.23
N GLU A 52 26.00 0.08 0.26
CA GLU A 52 27.12 0.96 -0.14
C GLU A 52 28.46 0.46 0.41
N GLY A 53 28.45 -0.32 1.49
CA GLY A 53 29.66 -0.85 2.14
C GLY A 53 30.16 -2.19 1.60
N GLU A 54 29.25 -3.07 1.17
CA GLU A 54 29.56 -4.41 0.66
C GLU A 54 28.38 -4.95 -0.16
N ARG A 55 28.67 -5.75 -1.19
CA ARG A 55 27.63 -6.47 -1.92
C ARG A 55 27.12 -7.64 -1.09
N ASP A 56 25.81 -7.66 -0.83
CA ASP A 56 25.14 -8.71 -0.10
C ASP A 56 23.84 -9.10 -0.84
N GLU A 57 23.81 -10.33 -1.37
CA GLU A 57 22.69 -10.84 -2.17
C GLU A 57 21.37 -10.86 -1.38
N VAL A 58 21.41 -11.04 -0.05
CA VAL A 58 20.21 -11.05 0.80
C VAL A 58 19.67 -9.63 0.95
N LEU A 59 20.55 -8.64 1.12
CA LEU A 59 20.14 -7.24 1.18
C LEU A 59 19.63 -6.73 -0.18
N GLU A 60 20.25 -7.15 -1.28
CA GLU A 60 19.77 -6.86 -2.64
C GLU A 60 18.37 -7.44 -2.86
N GLN A 61 18.12 -8.69 -2.48
CA GLN A 61 16.79 -9.31 -2.54
C GLN A 61 15.77 -8.56 -1.69
N ALA A 62 16.12 -8.18 -0.45
CA ALA A 62 15.23 -7.43 0.43
C ALA A 62 14.87 -6.04 -0.16
N VAL A 63 15.83 -5.39 -0.84
CA VAL A 63 15.60 -4.14 -1.58
C VAL A 63 14.57 -4.34 -2.69
N GLU A 64 14.71 -5.39 -3.49
CA GLU A 64 13.75 -5.68 -4.56
C GLU A 64 12.36 -6.07 -4.03
N GLU A 65 12.31 -6.84 -2.94
CA GLU A 65 11.06 -7.23 -2.30
C GLU A 65 10.29 -6.01 -1.77
N ASN A 66 10.99 -5.07 -1.13
CA ASN A 66 10.39 -3.81 -0.69
C ASN A 66 9.89 -2.97 -1.86
N GLU A 67 10.61 -2.91 -2.98
CA GLU A 67 10.18 -2.18 -4.17
C GLU A 67 8.89 -2.77 -4.77
N ARG A 68 8.83 -4.10 -4.89
CA ARG A 68 7.62 -4.80 -5.32
C ARG A 68 6.46 -4.55 -4.37
N ALA A 69 6.71 -4.58 -3.05
CA ALA A 69 5.70 -4.32 -2.04
C ALA A 69 5.17 -2.87 -2.10
N ILE A 70 6.06 -1.88 -2.23
CA ILE A 70 5.69 -0.46 -2.36
C ILE A 70 4.81 -0.26 -3.59
N SER A 71 5.23 -0.77 -4.76
CA SER A 71 4.47 -0.65 -6.00
C SER A 71 3.07 -1.26 -5.90
N ALA A 72 2.95 -2.44 -5.28
CA ALA A 72 1.65 -3.07 -5.05
C ALA A 72 0.76 -2.26 -4.07
N GLN A 73 1.35 -1.65 -3.03
CA GLN A 73 0.60 -0.80 -2.10
C GLN A 73 0.14 0.52 -2.77
N GLU A 74 0.94 1.10 -3.66
CA GLU A 74 0.57 2.28 -4.44
C GLU A 74 -0.61 1.98 -5.39
N GLU A 75 -0.58 0.84 -6.09
CA GLU A 75 -1.71 0.38 -6.91
C GLU A 75 -2.98 0.23 -6.07
N ARG A 76 -2.85 -0.32 -4.87
CA ARG A 76 -3.98 -0.45 -3.94
C ARG A 76 -4.56 0.89 -3.54
N ILE A 77 -3.72 1.90 -3.26
CA ILE A 77 -4.18 3.26 -2.97
C ILE A 77 -4.97 3.81 -4.16
N MET A 78 -4.51 3.61 -5.39
CA MET A 78 -5.23 4.05 -6.59
C MET A 78 -6.63 3.41 -6.69
N LEU A 79 -6.73 2.10 -6.44
CA LEU A 79 -8.02 1.39 -6.45
C LEU A 79 -8.97 1.89 -5.36
N LEU A 80 -8.46 2.16 -4.16
CA LEU A 80 -9.25 2.70 -3.05
C LEU A 80 -9.76 4.12 -3.36
N HIS A 81 -8.92 4.98 -3.96
CA HIS A 81 -9.35 6.29 -4.43
C HIS A 81 -10.44 6.18 -5.51
N ARG A 82 -10.27 5.26 -6.45
CA ARG A 82 -11.27 5.05 -7.50
C ARG A 82 -12.62 4.60 -6.95
N ALA A 83 -12.62 3.69 -5.97
CA ALA A 83 -13.84 3.26 -5.29
C ALA A 83 -14.53 4.41 -4.53
N ILE A 84 -13.74 5.35 -3.96
CA ILE A 84 -14.28 6.56 -3.35
C ILE A 84 -14.94 7.47 -4.39
N GLU A 85 -14.28 7.71 -5.53
CA GLU A 85 -14.82 8.53 -6.62
C GLU A 85 -16.15 7.97 -7.14
N GLU A 86 -16.23 6.65 -7.36
CA GLU A 86 -17.46 5.99 -7.83
C GLU A 86 -18.61 6.15 -6.82
N LYS A 87 -18.31 6.06 -5.52
CA LYS A 87 -19.31 6.31 -4.46
C LYS A 87 -19.74 7.77 -4.37
N GLY A 88 -18.79 8.71 -4.50
CA GLY A 88 -19.07 10.14 -4.48
C GLY A 88 -19.86 10.61 -5.70
N GLY A 89 -19.55 10.08 -6.88
CA GLY A 89 -20.28 10.34 -8.12
C GLY A 89 -21.70 9.77 -8.11
N ALA A 90 -21.92 8.61 -7.48
CA ALA A 90 -23.25 8.05 -7.29
C ALA A 90 -24.12 8.86 -6.31
N GLY A 91 -23.51 9.60 -5.37
CA GLY A 91 -24.20 10.42 -4.37
C GLY A 91 -24.73 11.76 -4.90
N ASN A 92 -24.09 12.35 -5.91
CA ASN A 92 -24.50 13.63 -6.52
C ASN A 92 -25.52 13.47 -7.66
N GLY A 93 -26.05 12.26 -7.87
CA GLY A 93 -26.88 11.92 -9.03
C GLY A 93 -28.37 12.24 -8.94
N HIS A 94 -28.97 12.43 -7.75
CA HIS A 94 -30.37 12.82 -7.62
C HIS A 94 -30.67 13.37 -6.22
N TYR A 95 -30.84 14.70 -6.13
CA TYR A 95 -31.91 15.37 -5.38
C TYR A 95 -32.18 16.73 -6.03
#